data_AF-A0A329L4S4-F1
#
_entry.id   AF-A0A329L4S4-F1
#
_cell.length_a   1.000
_cell.length_b   1.000
_cell.length_c   1.000
_cell.angle_alpha   90.00
_cell.angle_beta   90.00
_cell.angle_gamma   90.00
#
_symmetry.space_group_name_H-M   'P 1'
#
loop_
_entity.id
_entity.type
_entity.pdbx_description
1 polymer ?
#
loop_
_entity_poly.entity_id
_entity_poly.type
_entity_poly.pdbx_seq_one_letter_code
_entity_poly.pdbx_strand_id
1 'polypeptide(L)' 'MWGVGLEEDDPRIKNRATWRGTNWLGEILTKLREELLAGGVME' A
#
# COMPACT_ATOMS: atom_id res chain seq x y z
N MET A 1 -7.05 -7.96 5.62
CA MET A 1 -7.71 -6.65 5.77
C MET A 1 -7.16 -5.71 4.70
N TRP A 2 -8.01 -4.91 4.04
CA TRP A 2 -7.60 -4.07 2.90
C TRP A 2 -6.72 -2.88 3.29
N GLY A 3 -6.94 -2.29 4.48
CA GLY A 3 -6.09 -1.24 5.06
C GLY A 3 -5.20 -1.74 6.20
N VAL A 4 -4.59 -0.78 6.91
CA VAL A 4 -3.67 -1.00 8.05
C VAL A 4 -4.37 -1.17 9.39
N GLY A 5 -5.68 -0.88 9.47
CA GLY A 5 -6.50 -1.02 10.68
C GLY A 5 -6.22 0.04 11.75
N LEU A 6 -5.76 1.22 11.33
CA LEU A 6 -5.50 2.41 12.14
C LEU A 6 -6.08 3.63 11.39
N GLU A 7 -6.50 4.65 12.12
CA GLU A 7 -6.93 5.94 11.57
C GLU A 7 -5.73 6.74 11.03
N GLU A 8 -5.99 7.70 10.14
CA GLU A 8 -4.93 8.50 9.49
C GLU A 8 -4.16 9.37 10.48
N ASP A 9 -4.83 9.88 11.52
CA ASP A 9 -4.26 10.73 12.57
C ASP A 9 -3.57 9.93 13.68
N ASP A 10 -3.68 8.60 13.67
CA ASP A 10 -3.03 7.75 14.66
C ASP A 10 -1.50 7.77 14.44
N PRO A 11 -0.71 8.25 15.42
CA PRO A 11 0.75 8.35 15.27
C PRO A 11 1.43 7.00 14.99
N ARG A 12 0.76 5.89 15.32
CA ARG A 12 1.26 4.53 15.08
C ARG A 12 1.22 4.15 13.60
N ILE A 13 0.48 4.86 12.74
CA ILE A 13 0.38 4.56 11.31
C ILE A 13 1.76 4.58 10.62
N LYS A 14 2.71 5.35 11.14
CA LYS A 14 4.10 5.43 10.64
C LYS A 14 4.96 4.21 10.99
N ASN A 15 4.52 3.38 11.93
CA ASN A 15 5.23 2.17 12.34
C ASN A 15 4.48 0.92 11.86
N ARG A 16 5.00 0.30 10.80
CA ARG A 16 4.44 -0.93 10.19
C ARG A 16 4.24 -2.08 11.18
N ALA A 17 5.07 -2.19 12.23
CA ALA A 17 4.95 -3.23 13.25
C ALA A 17 3.70 -3.09 14.13
N THR A 18 3.05 -1.92 14.12
CA THR A 18 1.84 -1.65 14.91
C THR A 18 0.55 -1.82 14.13
N TRP A 19 0.66 -2.09 12.82
CA TRP A 19 -0.51 -2.25 11.97
C TRP A 19 -1.29 -3.50 12.36
N ARG A 20 -2.61 -3.37 12.35
CA ARG A 20 -3.55 -4.45 12.66
C ARG A 20 -4.10 -5.10 11.39
N GLY A 21 -3.74 -4.56 10.23
CA GLY A 21 -4.11 -5.03 8.91
C GLY A 21 -2.91 -5.12 7.99
N THR A 22 -3.11 -5.81 6.87
CA THR A 22 -2.04 -6.19 5.93
C THR A 22 -1.77 -5.14 4.86
N ASN A 23 -2.64 -4.12 4.72
CA ASN A 23 -2.55 -3.13 3.64
C ASN A 23 -2.59 -3.72 2.21
N TRP A 24 -3.42 -4.74 1.98
CA TRP A 24 -3.50 -5.39 0.66
C TRP A 24 -3.86 -4.41 -0.47
N LEU A 25 -4.64 -3.37 -0.18
CA LEU A 25 -4.97 -2.34 -1.17
C LEU A 25 -3.71 -1.60 -1.64
N GLY A 26 -2.87 -1.13 -0.69
CA GLY A 26 -1.63 -0.44 -1.02
C GLY A 26 -0.64 -1.32 -1.78
N GLU A 27 -0.53 -2.60 -1.41
CA GLU A 27 0.33 -3.57 -2.09
C GLU A 27 -0.11 -3.80 -3.55
N ILE A 28 -1.41 -4.00 -3.80
CA ILE A 28 -1.92 -4.19 -5.17
C ILE A 28 -1.78 -2.92 -6.01
N LEU A 29 -2.07 -1.74 -5.44
CA LEU A 29 -1.91 -0.47 -6.15
C LEU A 29 -0.45 -0.19 -6.50
N THR A 30 0.49 -0.57 -5.62
CA THR A 30 1.93 -0.45 -5.89
C THR A 30 2.33 -1.33 -7.07
N LYS A 31 1.93 -2.61 -7.05
CA LYS A 31 2.19 -3.55 -8.14
C LYS A 31 1.57 -3.09 -9.46
N LEU A 32 0.31 -2.67 -9.43
CA LEU A 32 -0.38 -2.15 -10.63
C LEU A 32 0.35 -0.93 -11.20
N ARG A 33 0.79 0.01 -10.35
CA ARG A 33 1.59 1.15 -10.80
C ARG A 33 2.90 0.70 -11.45
N GLU A 34 3.60 -0.26 -10.86
CA GLU A 34 4.85 -0.81 -11.41
C GLU A 34 4.61 -1.48 -12.78
N GLU A 35 3.55 -2.27 -12.91
CA GLU A 35 3.16 -2.90 -14.17
C GLU A 35 2.83 -1.86 -15.26
N LEU A 36 2.09 -0.82 -14.91
CA LEU A 36 1.76 0.28 -15.84
C LEU A 36 3.01 1.05 -16.27
N LEU A 37 3.94 1.32 -15.34
CA LEU A 37 5.20 2.00 -15.65
C LEU A 37 6.13 1.12 -16.49
N ALA A 38 6.22 -0.19 -16.19
CA ALA A 38 7.03 -1.12 -16.96
C ALA A 38 6.47 -1.36 -18.37
N GLY A 39 5.14 -1.44 -18.51
CA GLY A 39 4.46 -1.57 -19.80
C GLY A 39 4.53 -0.31 -20.66
N GLY A 40 4.69 0.87 -20.05
CA GLY A 40 4.83 2.15 -20.75
C GLY A 40 6.22 2.43 -21.35
N VAL A 41 7.20 1.54 -21.19
CA VAL A 41 8.56 1.67 -21.78
C VAL A 41 8.72 0.85 -23.07
N MET A 42 7.64 0.29 -23.61
CA MET A 42 7.62 -0.38 -24.92
C MET A 42 6.87 0.44 -25.99
N GLU A 43 7.20 1.72 -26.12
CA GLU A 43 6.85 2.55 -27.30
C GLU A 43 8.11 3.16 -27.91
#